data_AF-A0A937CZB1-F1
#
_entry.id   AF-A0A937CZB1-F1
#
_cell.length_a   1.000
_cell.length_b   1.000
_cell.length_c   1.000
_cell.angle_alpha   90.00
_cell.angle_beta   90.00
_cell.angle_gamma   90.00
#
_symmetry.space_group_name_H-M   'P 1'
#
loop_
_entity.id
_entity.type
_entity.pdbx_description
1 polymer ?
#
loop_
_entity_poly.entity_id
_entity_poly.type
_entity_poly.pdbx_seq_one_letter_code
_entity_poly.pdbx_strand_id
1 'polypeptide(L)'
;MTHLICLDALHEAYRGLEEARLRCREVAHALATIRETLDQALDLAYQQQSFGPLNNLFDEEEAALAIYEQAVAKVREAEGRWSAVSLALAYERERLTAGQVFSSRAN
;
A
#
# COMPACT_ATOMS: atom_id res chain seq x y z
N MET A 1 13.91 -5.44 -27.89
CA MET A 1 14.05 -4.26 -27.01
C MET A 1 12.90 -4.11 -26.01
N THR A 2 11.65 -4.50 -26.32
CA THR A 2 10.48 -4.32 -25.42
C THR A 2 10.52 -5.15 -24.13
N HIS A 3 11.01 -6.40 -24.17
CA HIS A 3 11.09 -7.26 -22.97
C HIS A 3 11.98 -6.68 -21.85
N LEU A 4 12.98 -5.85 -22.17
CA LEU A 4 13.82 -5.19 -21.16
C LEU A 4 13.04 -4.05 -20.47
N ILE A 5 12.26 -3.29 -21.26
CA ILE A 5 11.45 -2.16 -20.80
C ILE A 5 10.34 -2.61 -19.84
N CYS A 6 9.68 -3.74 -20.13
CA CYS A 6 8.62 -4.28 -19.25
C CYS A 6 9.18 -4.86 -17.94
N LEU A 7 10.44 -5.29 -17.93
CA LEU A 7 11.10 -5.81 -16.73
C LEU A 7 11.51 -4.65 -15.80
N ASP A 8 12.02 -3.55 -16.36
CA ASP A 8 12.28 -2.32 -15.61
C ASP A 8 11.00 -1.72 -15.03
N ALA A 9 9.93 -1.67 -15.83
CA ALA A 9 8.62 -1.19 -15.38
C ALA A 9 8.02 -2.08 -14.27
N LEU A 10 8.23 -3.40 -14.33
CA LEU A 10 7.80 -4.32 -13.29
C LEU A 10 8.58 -4.10 -11.99
N HIS A 11 9.89 -3.93 -12.09
CA HIS A 11 10.75 -3.68 -10.93
C HIS A 11 10.38 -2.36 -10.24
N GLU A 12 10.14 -1.30 -11.01
CA GLU A 12 9.70 -0.01 -10.48
C GLU A 12 8.32 -0.10 -9.83
N ALA A 13 7.36 -0.80 -10.45
CA ALA A 13 6.04 -1.00 -9.86
C ALA A 13 6.10 -1.81 -8.56
N TYR A 14 6.97 -2.81 -8.47
CA TYR A 14 7.18 -3.59 -7.25
C TYR A 14 7.83 -2.75 -6.15
N ARG A 15 8.83 -1.93 -6.49
CA ARG A 15 9.47 -1.00 -5.53
C ARG A 15 8.46 -0.01 -4.96
N GLY A 16 7.65 0.62 -5.82
CA GLY A 16 6.61 1.55 -5.39
C GLY A 16 5.56 0.90 -4.49
N LEU A 17 5.21 -0.38 -4.74
CA LEU A 17 4.33 -1.15 -3.87
C LEU A 17 4.94 -1.37 -2.48
N GLU A 18 6.20 -1.80 -2.41
CA GLU A 18 6.87 -2.02 -1.12
C GLU A 18 7.03 -0.71 -0.32
N GLU A 19 7.34 0.41 -0.99
CA GLU A 19 7.38 1.73 -0.35
C GLU A 19 6.00 2.15 0.18
N ALA A 20 4.93 1.93 -0.58
CA ALA A 20 3.57 2.22 -0.14
C ALA A 20 3.18 1.37 1.08
N ARG A 21 3.56 0.08 1.09
CA ARG A 21 3.32 -0.83 2.22
C ARG A 21 4.10 -0.42 3.45
N LEU A 22 5.36 -0.05 3.30
CA LEU A 22 6.19 0.43 4.41
C LEU A 22 5.55 1.66 5.06
N ARG A 23 5.22 2.67 4.26
CA ARG A 23 4.53 3.88 4.75
C ARG A 23 3.20 3.56 5.41
N CYS A 24 2.42 2.64 4.86
CA CYS A 24 1.16 2.22 5.46
C CYS A 24 1.37 1.57 6.84
N ARG A 25 2.43 0.78 7.03
CA ARG A 25 2.78 0.21 8.34
C ARG A 25 3.22 1.28 9.33
N GLU A 26 4.02 2.24 8.90
CA GLU A 26 4.47 3.37 9.73
C GLU A 26 3.26 4.18 10.23
N VAL A 27 2.34 4.53 9.33
CA VAL A 27 1.11 5.25 9.69
C VAL A 27 0.20 4.40 10.57
N ALA A 28 0.05 3.10 10.30
CA ALA A 28 -0.73 2.20 11.15
C ALA A 28 -0.18 2.13 12.58
N HIS A 29 1.16 2.11 12.71
CA HIS A 29 1.82 2.13 14.01
C HIS A 29 1.57 3.44 14.75
N ALA A 30 1.68 4.58 14.07
CA ALA A 30 1.38 5.88 14.66
C ALA A 30 -0.07 5.98 15.15
N LEU A 31 -1.04 5.51 14.34
CA LEU A 31 -2.45 5.45 14.74
C LEU A 31 -2.65 4.55 15.98
N ALA A 32 -1.98 3.40 16.04
CA ALA A 32 -2.05 2.52 17.21
C ALA A 32 -1.53 3.21 18.48
N THR A 33 -0.41 3.93 18.40
CA THR A 33 0.13 4.69 19.54
C THR A 33 -0.81 5.81 20.01
N ILE A 34 -1.46 6.50 19.08
CA ILE A 34 -2.46 7.53 19.43
C ILE A 34 -3.65 6.89 20.14
N ARG A 35 -4.15 5.75 19.64
CA ARG A 35 -5.25 5.01 20.28
C ARG A 35 -4.89 4.50 21.67
N GLU A 36 -3.69 3.95 21.86
CA GLU A 36 -3.20 3.55 23.19
C GLU A 36 -3.15 4.74 24.16
N THR A 37 -2.75 5.92 23.68
CA THR A 37 -2.73 7.15 24.48
C THR A 37 -4.15 7.60 24.84
N LEU A 38 -5.08 7.51 23.89
CA LEU A 38 -6.49 7.84 24.08
C LEU A 38 -7.15 6.88 25.08
N ASP A 39 -6.89 5.59 24.99
CA ASP A 39 -7.40 4.57 25.93
C ASP A 39 -6.93 4.86 27.37
N GLN A 40 -5.64 5.17 27.55
CA GLN A 40 -5.09 5.55 28.86
C GLN A 40 -5.72 6.84 29.40
N ALA A 41 -5.93 7.83 28.54
CA ALA A 41 -6.57 9.09 28.91
C ALA A 41 -8.04 8.90 29.28
N LEU A 42 -8.77 8.01 28.59
CA LEU A 42 -10.14 7.65 28.90
C LEU A 42 -10.25 6.96 30.26
N ASP A 43 -9.36 6.01 30.56
CA ASP A 43 -9.30 5.33 31.85
C ASP A 43 -9.09 6.34 32.99
N LEU A 44 -8.17 7.29 32.81
CA LEU A 44 -7.90 8.33 33.80
C LEU A 44 -9.08 9.29 33.95
N ALA A 45 -9.67 9.73 32.84
CA ALA A 45 -10.84 10.60 32.82
C ALA A 45 -12.02 9.96 33.55
N TYR A 46 -12.21 8.64 33.37
CA TYR A 46 -13.23 7.87 34.07
C TYR A 46 -12.99 7.82 35.58
N GLN A 47 -11.75 7.53 36.01
CA GLN A 47 -11.37 7.53 37.43
C GLN A 47 -11.59 8.90 38.09
N GLN A 48 -11.29 9.97 37.36
CA GLN A 48 -11.39 11.35 37.86
C GLN A 48 -12.77 11.98 37.65
N GLN A 49 -13.69 11.29 36.96
CA GLN A 49 -14.98 11.83 36.51
C GLN A 49 -14.85 13.16 35.74
N SER A 50 -13.77 13.30 34.95
CA SER A 50 -13.43 14.53 34.23
C SER A 50 -13.05 14.21 32.79
N PHE A 51 -13.96 14.50 31.87
CA PHE A 51 -13.83 14.18 30.43
C PHE A 51 -13.52 15.39 29.55
N GLY A 52 -13.48 16.59 30.14
CA GLY A 52 -13.23 17.84 29.43
C GLY A 52 -11.95 17.88 28.56
N PRO A 53 -10.81 17.28 28.98
CA PRO A 53 -9.56 17.39 28.21
C PRO A 53 -9.38 16.35 27.09
N LEU A 54 -10.40 15.56 26.74
CA LEU A 54 -10.26 14.47 25.76
C LEU A 54 -10.46 14.89 24.30
N ASN A 55 -11.14 16.01 24.04
CA ASN A 55 -11.51 16.40 22.66
C ASN A 55 -10.30 16.49 21.73
N ASN A 56 -9.19 17.07 22.18
CA ASN A 56 -7.99 17.19 21.36
C ASN A 56 -7.41 15.83 20.96
N LEU A 57 -7.51 14.82 21.84
CA LEU A 57 -6.99 13.47 21.55
C LEU A 57 -7.89 12.74 20.54
N PHE A 58 -9.20 12.98 20.56
CA PHE A 58 -10.11 12.49 19.53
C PHE A 58 -9.85 13.14 18.17
N ASP A 59 -9.62 14.46 18.14
CA ASP A 59 -9.27 15.17 16.91
C ASP A 59 -7.95 14.64 16.31
N GLU A 60 -6.97 14.35 17.16
CA GLU A 60 -5.69 13.73 16.76
C GLU A 60 -5.88 12.30 16.21
N GLU A 61 -6.74 11.49 16.84
CA GLU A 61 -7.07 10.14 16.36
C GLU A 61 -7.78 10.18 15.00
N GLU A 62 -8.75 11.07 14.83
CA GLU A 62 -9.48 11.23 13.56
C GLU A 62 -8.55 11.67 12.43
N ALA A 63 -7.65 12.63 12.71
CA ALA A 63 -6.64 13.06 11.75
C ALA A 63 -5.69 11.91 11.37
N ALA A 64 -5.23 11.13 12.34
CA ALA A 64 -4.36 9.98 12.10
C ALA A 64 -5.08 8.87 11.31
N LEU A 65 -6.36 8.65 11.58
CA LEU A 65 -7.20 7.69 10.86
C LEU A 65 -7.34 8.09 9.39
N ALA A 66 -7.60 9.37 9.09
CA ALA A 66 -7.68 9.86 7.72
C ALA A 66 -6.37 9.64 6.94
N ILE A 67 -5.21 9.86 7.59
CA ILE A 67 -3.89 9.59 7.00
C ILE A 67 -3.71 8.09 6.74
N TYR A 68 -4.14 7.24 7.67
CA TYR A 68 -4.09 5.78 7.52
C TYR A 68 -4.94 5.31 6.33
N GLU A 69 -6.17 5.79 6.20
CA GLU A 69 -7.05 5.46 5.09
C GLU A 69 -6.44 5.88 3.74
N GLN A 70 -5.82 7.05 3.69
CA GLN A 70 -5.10 7.49 2.49
C GLN A 70 -3.91 6.58 2.17
N ALA A 71 -3.16 6.13 3.18
CA ALA A 71 -2.04 5.21 2.99
C ALA A 71 -2.53 3.84 2.45
N VAL A 72 -3.63 3.32 2.97
CA VAL A 72 -4.27 2.09 2.48
C VAL A 72 -4.71 2.24 1.02
N ALA A 73 -5.31 3.38 0.66
CA ALA A 73 -5.70 3.65 -0.72
C ALA A 73 -4.49 3.64 -1.68
N LYS A 74 -3.37 4.24 -1.27
CA LYS A 74 -2.11 4.23 -2.05
C LYS A 74 -1.54 2.82 -2.22
N VAL A 75 -1.62 1.97 -1.18
CA VAL A 75 -1.22 0.56 -1.31
C VAL A 75 -2.06 -0.14 -2.36
N ARG A 76 -3.39 0.01 -2.31
CA ARG A 76 -4.30 -0.61 -3.29
C ARG A 76 -4.01 -0.14 -4.72
N GLU A 77 -3.74 1.15 -4.91
CA GLU A 77 -3.35 1.70 -6.21
C GLU A 77 -2.04 1.07 -6.72
N ALA A 78 -1.02 1.00 -5.86
CA ALA A 78 0.26 0.40 -6.20
C ALA A 78 0.14 -1.11 -6.52
N GLU A 79 -0.70 -1.85 -5.79
CA GLU A 79 -1.01 -3.26 -6.08
C GLU A 79 -1.68 -3.42 -7.43
N GLY A 80 -2.65 -2.55 -7.75
CA GLY A 80 -3.30 -2.53 -9.06
C GLY A 80 -2.31 -2.28 -10.19
N ARG A 81 -1.38 -1.32 -10.01
CA ARG A 81 -0.33 -1.02 -11.00
C ARG A 81 0.62 -2.19 -11.19
N TRP A 82 1.11 -2.78 -10.10
CA TRP A 82 2.01 -3.94 -10.16
C TRP A 82 1.34 -5.14 -10.83
N SER A 83 0.06 -5.40 -10.53
CA SER A 83 -0.72 -6.46 -11.16
C SER A 83 -0.87 -6.24 -12.68
N ALA A 84 -1.21 -5.02 -13.09
CA ALA A 84 -1.36 -4.67 -14.50
C ALA A 84 -0.06 -4.85 -15.30
N VAL A 85 1.08 -4.41 -14.75
CA VAL A 85 2.39 -4.58 -15.41
C VAL A 85 2.80 -6.05 -15.45
N SER A 86 2.54 -6.81 -14.38
CA SER A 86 2.80 -8.25 -14.35
C SER A 86 2.02 -8.99 -15.44
N LEU A 87 0.74 -8.65 -15.62
CA LEU A 87 -0.12 -9.21 -16.65
C LEU A 87 0.38 -8.85 -18.07
N ALA A 88 0.76 -7.59 -18.30
CA ALA A 88 1.30 -7.15 -19.57
C ALA A 88 2.60 -7.91 -19.92
N LEU A 89 3.51 -8.09 -18.97
CA LEU A 89 4.73 -8.86 -19.17
C LEU A 89 4.45 -10.35 -19.46
N ALA A 90 3.48 -10.95 -18.76
CA ALA A 90 3.07 -12.33 -19.03
C ALA A 90 2.53 -12.49 -20.45
N TYR A 91 1.67 -11.57 -20.89
CA TYR A 91 1.11 -11.55 -22.24
C TYR A 91 2.20 -11.37 -23.32
N GLU A 92 3.18 -10.51 -23.10
CA GLU A 92 4.32 -10.36 -24.02
C GLU A 92 5.15 -11.64 -24.12
N ARG A 93 5.41 -12.31 -22.99
CA ARG A 93 6.13 -13.59 -22.97
C ARG A 93 5.40 -14.67 -23.74
N GLU A 94 4.08 -14.80 -23.56
CA GLU A 94 3.24 -15.74 -24.30
C GLU A 94 3.26 -15.48 -25.82
N ARG A 95 3.21 -14.20 -26.24
CA ARG A 95 3.33 -13.85 -27.67
C ARG A 95 4.68 -14.21 -28.26
N LEU A 96 5.77 -13.99 -27.52
CA LEU A 96 7.12 -14.32 -27.97
C LEU A 96 7.33 -15.83 -28.10
N THR A 97 6.86 -16.62 -27.13
CA THR A 97 6.95 -18.08 -27.19
C THR A 97 6.07 -18.66 -28.30
N ALA A 98 4.84 -18.16 -28.48
CA ALA A 98 3.99 -18.57 -29.58
C ALA A 98 4.60 -18.23 -30.96
N GLY A 99 5.17 -17.02 -31.12
CA GLY A 99 5.84 -16.61 -32.35
C GLY A 99 7.07 -17.45 -32.72
N GLN A 100 7.85 -17.89 -31.72
CA GLN A 100 9.01 -18.79 -31.94
C GLN A 100 8.61 -20.21 -32.37
N VAL A 101 7.46 -20.71 -31.91
CA VAL A 101 6.95 -22.04 -32.31
C VAL A 101 6.52 -22.06 -33.78
N PHE A 102 6.06 -20.93 -34.33
CA PHE A 102 5.71 -20.83 -35.76
C PHE A 102 6.93 -20.69 -36.68
N SER A 103 8.04 -20.08 -36.23
CA SER A 103 9.25 -19.96 -37.04
C SER A 103 10.10 -21.24 -37.07
N SER A 104 10.02 -22.10 -36.05
CA SER A 104 10.77 -23.36 -35.98
C SER A 104 10.13 -24.51 -36.76
N ARG A 105 8.87 -24.37 -37.20
CA ARG A 105 8.13 -25.39 -37.96
C ARG A 105 8.17 -25.21 -39.48
N ALA A 106 8.84 -24.16 -39.96
CA ALA A 106 8.92 -23.81 -41.37
C ALA A 106 10.30 -24.09 -42.02
N ASN A 107 11.17 -24.84 -41.34
CA ASN A 107 12.43 -25.35 -41.90
C ASN A 107 12.42 -26.87 -42.00
#